data_AF-A0A2N9FEB8-F1
#
_entry.id   AF-A0A2N9FEB8-F1
#
_cell.length_a   1.000
_cell.length_b   1.000
_cell.length_c   1.000
_cell.angle_alpha   90.00
_cell.angle_beta   90.00
_cell.angle_gamma   90.00
#
_symmetry.space_group_name_H-M   'P 1'
#
loop_
_entity.id
_entity.type
_entity.pdbx_description
1 polymer ?
#
loop_
_entity_poly.entity_id
_entity_poly.type
_entity_poly.pdbx_seq_one_letter_code
_entity_poly.pdbx_strand_id
1 'polypeptide(L)'
;MKARVENIVEKGKVSHECIARDQDCEAFNKWTDAFTRQDHPTVIQILLESDKDKDMTGNVMPNLIYVSREKSRTSPHHFKAGALNVLRLFEINPMGMDGLLGPIHLGTGCFFNRRVFFGGPSSFVPPEILELSPGNIVNKPIQSQPILAMAHRVASCNYENQSKWGSKMGFRYGSLVEDYYTGYRLKCEGWRSIFCHPDRAAFYGNAPINLIDVLNQNKRWAIGLLEVGFSKYNPITFGSQAMGPLMGLAYAYSGYWAMWSIPITIYAFIPQLALLNGVTIFPKDFLDFLLVGGTVQSWWNDQRMWMIRGPSCYLFGLIEYLLKSIGISKEADKSN
;
A
#
# COMPACT_ATOMS: atom_id res chain seq x y z
N MET A 1 -21.60 8.47 -29.35
CA MET A 1 -20.35 7.95 -28.73
C MET A 1 -20.60 6.66 -27.95
N LYS A 2 -21.44 6.67 -26.89
CA LYS A 2 -21.76 5.49 -26.05
C LYS A 2 -22.07 4.21 -26.86
N ALA A 3 -23.08 4.25 -27.73
CA ALA A 3 -23.47 3.10 -28.55
C ALA A 3 -22.33 2.58 -29.46
N ARG A 4 -21.43 3.47 -29.93
CA ARG A 4 -20.26 3.09 -30.73
C ARG A 4 -19.24 2.32 -29.88
N VAL A 5 -19.00 2.77 -28.65
CA VAL A 5 -18.11 2.09 -27.70
C VAL A 5 -18.69 0.74 -27.29
N GLU A 6 -19.98 0.67 -26.96
CA GLU A 6 -20.66 -0.57 -26.57
C GLU A 6 -20.59 -1.62 -27.70
N ASN A 7 -20.87 -1.23 -28.95
CA ASN A 7 -20.75 -2.11 -30.12
C ASN A 7 -19.31 -2.64 -30.31
N ILE A 8 -18.29 -1.82 -30.08
CA ILE A 8 -16.88 -2.26 -30.15
C ILE A 8 -16.56 -3.25 -29.02
N VAL A 9 -17.02 -2.97 -27.80
CA VAL A 9 -16.80 -3.85 -26.63
C VAL A 9 -17.47 -5.20 -26.85
N GLU A 10 -18.70 -5.24 -27.37
CA GLU A 10 -19.40 -6.47 -27.71
C GLU A 10 -18.71 -7.26 -28.82
N LYS A 11 -18.24 -6.58 -29.87
CA LYS A 11 -17.50 -7.21 -30.98
C LYS A 11 -16.10 -7.68 -30.57
N GLY A 12 -15.55 -7.14 -29.48
CA GLY A 12 -14.18 -7.40 -29.02
C GLY A 12 -13.09 -6.89 -29.98
N LYS A 13 -13.44 -6.13 -31.03
CA LYS A 13 -12.51 -5.60 -32.03
C LYS A 13 -12.98 -4.26 -32.58
N VAL A 14 -12.02 -3.39 -32.90
CA VAL A 14 -12.28 -2.10 -33.55
C VAL A 14 -12.29 -2.32 -35.06
N SER A 15 -13.43 -2.13 -35.73
CA SER A 15 -13.51 -2.16 -37.20
C SER A 15 -13.02 -0.84 -37.80
N HIS A 16 -12.44 -0.89 -39.00
CA HIS A 16 -11.98 0.32 -39.72
C HIS A 16 -13.07 1.40 -39.84
N GLU A 17 -14.33 1.01 -39.97
CA GLU A 17 -15.50 1.90 -40.01
C GLU A 17 -15.69 2.76 -38.74
N CYS A 18 -15.11 2.36 -37.61
CA CYS A 18 -15.23 3.07 -36.34
C CYS A 18 -14.12 4.12 -36.11
N ILE A 19 -13.12 4.16 -36.99
CA ILE A 19 -11.91 4.95 -36.83
C ILE A 19 -12.02 6.20 -37.71
N ALA A 20 -11.86 7.38 -37.11
CA ALA A 20 -12.11 8.66 -37.78
C ALA A 20 -10.89 9.24 -38.50
N ARG A 21 -9.67 8.82 -38.14
CA ARG A 21 -8.41 9.28 -38.73
C ARG A 21 -7.56 8.09 -39.13
N ASP A 22 -6.91 8.16 -40.29
CA ASP A 22 -6.03 7.08 -40.78
C ASP A 22 -4.85 6.80 -39.82
N GLN A 23 -4.36 7.82 -39.12
CA GLN A 23 -3.33 7.68 -38.07
C GLN A 23 -3.81 6.87 -36.85
N ASP A 24 -5.11 6.89 -36.54
CA ASP A 24 -5.68 6.08 -35.47
C ASP A 24 -5.79 4.61 -35.92
N CYS A 25 -5.99 4.34 -37.22
CA CYS A 25 -5.94 2.98 -37.77
C CYS A 25 -4.55 2.37 -37.59
N GLU A 26 -3.49 3.14 -37.85
CA GLU A 26 -2.11 2.67 -37.63
C GLU A 26 -1.84 2.32 -36.16
N ALA A 27 -2.45 3.04 -35.21
CA ALA A 27 -2.32 2.75 -33.78
C ALA A 27 -2.89 1.37 -33.40
N PHE A 28 -4.05 1.01 -33.96
CA PHE A 28 -4.68 -0.29 -33.71
C PHE A 28 -4.02 -1.41 -34.52
N ASN A 29 -3.51 -1.14 -35.72
CA ASN A 29 -2.76 -2.14 -36.52
C ASN A 29 -1.49 -2.65 -35.83
N LYS A 30 -0.94 -1.89 -34.88
CA LYS A 30 0.17 -2.36 -34.03
C LYS A 30 -0.22 -3.56 -33.16
N TRP A 31 -1.51 -3.73 -32.85
CA TRP A 31 -2.05 -4.85 -32.09
C TRP A 31 -2.41 -5.99 -33.03
N THR A 32 -1.50 -6.94 -33.19
CA THR A 32 -1.70 -8.12 -34.06
C THR A 32 -2.30 -9.29 -33.28
N ASP A 33 -2.94 -10.23 -33.98
CA ASP A 33 -3.52 -11.44 -33.38
C ASP A 33 -2.49 -12.33 -32.66
N ALA A 34 -1.20 -12.13 -32.95
CA ALA A 34 -0.11 -12.83 -32.27
C ALA A 34 0.14 -12.32 -30.84
N PHE A 35 -0.36 -11.13 -30.49
CA PHE A 35 -0.15 -10.55 -29.16
C PHE A 35 -1.03 -11.23 -28.13
N THR A 36 -0.42 -11.63 -27.01
CA THR A 36 -1.15 -12.21 -25.89
C THR A 36 -0.99 -11.34 -24.65
N ARG A 37 -1.86 -11.51 -23.65
CA ARG A 37 -1.75 -10.78 -22.37
C ARG A 37 -0.39 -10.95 -21.66
N GLN A 38 0.34 -12.00 -21.99
CA GLN A 38 1.62 -12.39 -21.39
C GLN A 38 2.82 -12.16 -22.32
N ASP A 39 2.59 -11.87 -23.59
CA ASP A 39 3.63 -11.81 -24.61
C ASP A 39 3.24 -10.83 -25.72
N HIS A 40 3.86 -9.65 -25.70
CA HIS A 40 3.72 -8.60 -26.72
C HIS A 40 4.84 -7.57 -26.58
N PRO A 41 5.29 -6.94 -27.69
CA PRO A 41 6.28 -5.87 -27.64
C PRO A 41 5.69 -4.59 -27.02
N THR A 42 6.58 -3.63 -26.73
CA THR A 42 6.18 -2.29 -26.32
C THR A 42 5.41 -1.59 -27.44
N VAL A 43 4.22 -1.07 -27.12
CA VAL A 43 3.42 -0.24 -28.02
C VAL A 43 3.32 1.15 -27.43
N ILE A 44 3.89 2.14 -28.12
CA ILE A 44 3.76 3.56 -27.79
C ILE A 44 3.04 4.24 -28.96
N GLN A 45 2.00 4.99 -28.63
CA GLN A 45 1.25 5.79 -29.59
C GLN A 45 0.91 7.14 -28.99
N ILE A 46 1.16 8.21 -29.75
CA ILE A 46 0.69 9.56 -29.41
C ILE A 46 -0.67 9.72 -30.09
N LEU A 47 -1.72 9.93 -29.27
CA LEU A 47 -3.12 10.03 -29.71
C LEU A 47 -3.57 11.48 -29.83
N LEU A 48 -3.05 12.37 -28.99
CA LEU A 48 -3.24 13.81 -29.08
C LEU A 48 -1.89 14.49 -28.85
N GLU A 49 -1.56 15.49 -29.67
CA GLU A 49 -0.37 16.31 -29.54
C GLU A 49 -0.74 17.79 -29.37
N SER A 50 -0.24 18.45 -28.33
CA SER A 50 -0.62 19.81 -27.96
C SER A 50 -0.35 20.86 -29.04
N ASP A 51 0.65 20.59 -29.87
CA ASP A 51 1.10 21.54 -30.88
C ASP A 51 0.33 21.36 -32.19
N LYS A 52 -0.47 20.30 -32.32
CA LYS A 52 -1.21 19.93 -33.55
C LYS A 52 -2.71 19.82 -33.35
N ASP A 53 -3.13 19.16 -32.28
CA ASP A 53 -4.54 18.87 -32.02
C ASP A 53 -5.19 20.01 -31.24
N LYS A 54 -6.28 20.52 -31.81
CA LYS A 54 -7.09 21.58 -31.24
C LYS A 54 -8.54 21.12 -31.07
N ASP A 55 -9.23 21.65 -30.08
CA ASP A 55 -10.66 21.43 -29.91
C ASP A 55 -11.46 22.17 -30.99
N MET A 56 -12.79 21.99 -30.99
CA MET A 56 -13.68 22.65 -31.95
C MET A 56 -13.67 24.19 -31.82
N THR A 57 -13.17 24.73 -30.72
CA THR A 57 -13.02 26.17 -30.48
C THR A 57 -11.62 26.70 -30.84
N GLY A 58 -10.72 25.82 -31.31
CA GLY A 58 -9.36 26.16 -31.72
C GLY A 58 -8.34 26.19 -30.56
N ASN A 59 -8.72 25.76 -29.35
CA ASN A 59 -7.79 25.67 -28.23
C ASN A 59 -6.97 24.39 -28.30
N VAL A 60 -5.71 24.46 -27.89
CA VAL A 60 -4.80 23.30 -27.88
C VAL A 60 -5.27 22.22 -26.90
N MET A 61 -5.20 20.97 -27.34
CA MET A 61 -5.52 19.81 -26.51
C MET A 61 -4.28 19.33 -25.72
N PRO A 62 -4.43 18.75 -24.52
CA PRO A 62 -3.30 18.17 -23.81
C PRO A 62 -2.74 16.95 -24.55
N ASN A 63 -1.44 16.69 -24.42
CA ASN A 63 -0.81 15.49 -24.95
C ASN A 63 -1.44 14.23 -24.35
N LEU A 64 -1.88 13.31 -25.20
CA LEU A 64 -2.39 11.99 -24.80
C LEU A 64 -1.50 10.91 -25.41
N ILE A 65 -0.78 10.19 -24.56
CA ILE A 65 0.15 9.14 -25.00
C ILE A 65 -0.34 7.81 -24.43
N TYR A 66 -0.61 6.87 -25.33
CA TYR A 66 -0.87 5.49 -25.00
C TYR A 66 0.44 4.72 -24.90
N VAL A 67 0.65 4.05 -23.77
CA VAL A 67 1.84 3.22 -23.53
C VAL A 67 1.38 1.86 -23.02
N SER A 68 1.75 0.82 -23.76
CA SER A 68 1.70 -0.57 -23.33
C SER A 68 3.13 -1.09 -23.25
N ARG A 69 3.59 -1.41 -22.03
CA ARG A 69 4.94 -1.95 -21.81
C ARG A 69 5.07 -3.35 -22.41
N GLU A 70 6.25 -3.70 -22.86
CA GLU A 70 6.55 -5.06 -23.30
C GLU A 70 6.22 -6.09 -22.21
N LYS A 71 5.61 -7.20 -22.63
CA LYS A 71 5.43 -8.38 -21.81
C LYS A 71 6.09 -9.56 -22.49
N SER A 72 6.72 -10.39 -21.68
CA SER A 72 7.30 -11.65 -22.10
C SER A 72 7.05 -12.71 -21.03
N ARG A 73 6.88 -13.97 -21.47
CA ARG A 73 6.68 -15.13 -20.58
C ARG A 73 7.91 -15.43 -19.71
N THR A 74 9.10 -15.01 -20.14
CA THR A 74 10.36 -15.25 -19.42
C THR A 74 10.60 -14.23 -18.31
N SER A 75 9.83 -13.14 -18.28
CA SER A 75 10.03 -12.02 -17.36
C SER A 75 8.80 -11.86 -16.45
N PRO A 76 8.95 -11.82 -15.12
CA PRO A 76 7.82 -11.63 -14.22
C PRO A 76 7.25 -10.21 -14.30
N HIS A 77 5.93 -10.07 -14.14
CA HIS A 77 5.22 -8.77 -14.17
C HIS A 77 4.49 -8.52 -12.85
N HIS A 78 4.53 -7.28 -12.37
CA HIS A 78 3.82 -6.86 -11.16
C HIS A 78 2.43 -6.33 -11.47
N PHE A 79 1.45 -6.69 -10.64
CA PHE A 79 0.05 -6.27 -10.77
C PHE A 79 -0.28 -5.21 -9.71
N LYS A 80 -1.03 -4.19 -10.12
CA LYS A 80 -1.60 -3.17 -9.23
C LYS A 80 -3.09 -3.42 -9.04
N ALA A 81 -3.62 -3.13 -7.85
CA ALA A 81 -5.03 -3.39 -7.60
C ALA A 81 -5.67 -2.50 -6.52
N GLY A 82 -6.93 -2.10 -6.77
CA GLY A 82 -7.69 -1.06 -6.04
C GLY A 82 -8.35 -1.50 -4.74
N ALA A 83 -9.27 -0.68 -4.20
CA ALA A 83 -9.61 -0.61 -2.76
C ALA A 83 -11.09 -0.73 -2.33
N LEU A 84 -11.33 -1.14 -1.07
CA LEU A 84 -12.59 -1.02 -0.32
C LEU A 84 -12.37 -0.81 1.19
N ASN A 85 -12.66 0.42 1.66
CA ASN A 85 -13.16 0.84 3.00
C ASN A 85 -12.91 2.35 3.10
N VAL A 86 -13.94 3.18 2.85
CA VAL A 86 -13.72 4.56 2.39
C VAL A 86 -13.42 5.54 3.53
N LEU A 87 -14.24 5.62 4.57
CA LEU A 87 -14.13 6.71 5.54
C LEU A 87 -12.86 6.64 6.42
N ARG A 88 -12.63 5.50 7.07
CA ARG A 88 -11.53 5.39 8.05
C ARG A 88 -10.16 5.41 7.37
N LEU A 89 -10.05 4.73 6.23
CA LEU A 89 -8.80 4.60 5.49
C LEU A 89 -8.42 5.87 4.73
N PHE A 90 -9.40 6.61 4.19
CA PHE A 90 -9.14 7.76 3.32
C PHE A 90 -9.38 9.12 3.98
N GLU A 91 -10.00 9.18 5.17
CA GLU A 91 -10.22 10.45 5.87
C GLU A 91 -9.63 10.42 7.27
N ILE A 92 -10.12 9.55 8.16
CA ILE A 92 -9.76 9.56 9.59
C ILE A 92 -8.27 9.28 9.80
N ASN A 93 -7.76 8.16 9.26
CA ASN A 93 -6.36 7.78 9.44
C ASN A 93 -5.41 8.78 8.77
N PRO A 94 -5.64 9.21 7.50
CA PRO A 94 -4.83 10.25 6.86
C PRO A 94 -4.74 11.54 7.65
N MET A 95 -5.86 12.07 8.17
CA MET A 95 -5.86 13.28 9.00
C MET A 95 -5.02 13.11 10.27
N GLY A 96 -5.15 11.99 10.97
CA GLY A 96 -4.34 11.71 12.16
C GLY A 96 -2.84 11.60 11.87
N MET A 97 -2.47 11.04 10.71
CA MET A 97 -1.07 10.89 10.31
C MET A 97 -0.46 12.18 9.73
N ASP A 98 -1.29 13.12 9.27
CA ASP A 98 -0.83 14.41 8.71
C ASP A 98 -0.12 15.27 9.75
N GLY A 99 -0.56 15.20 11.02
CA GLY A 99 0.13 15.81 12.15
C GLY A 99 1.50 15.20 12.49
N LEU A 100 1.88 14.09 11.85
CA LEU A 100 3.18 13.43 12.01
C LEU A 100 4.08 13.67 10.78
N LEU A 101 4.08 12.74 9.83
CA LEU A 101 4.87 12.81 8.58
C LEU A 101 4.00 12.70 7.32
N GLY A 102 2.67 12.79 7.46
CA GLY A 102 1.71 12.68 6.36
C GLY A 102 0.99 11.32 6.26
N PRO A 103 0.03 11.19 5.35
CA PRO A 103 -0.71 9.95 5.12
C PRO A 103 0.09 8.87 4.37
N ILE A 104 -0.42 7.64 4.42
CA ILE A 104 0.06 6.49 3.66
C ILE A 104 -0.31 6.64 2.18
N HIS A 105 0.53 6.17 1.26
CA HIS A 105 0.17 6.08 -0.15
C HIS A 105 -0.73 4.86 -0.41
N LEU A 106 -1.94 5.10 -0.93
CA LEU A 106 -2.99 4.09 -1.17
C LEU A 106 -3.24 3.83 -2.67
N GLY A 107 -2.27 4.17 -3.51
CA GLY A 107 -2.27 3.79 -4.92
C GLY A 107 -3.07 4.70 -5.88
N THR A 108 -3.90 5.61 -5.39
CA THR A 108 -4.72 6.55 -6.20
C THR A 108 -4.76 7.94 -5.59
N GLY A 109 -5.01 8.98 -6.40
CA GLY A 109 -5.26 10.35 -5.93
C GLY A 109 -4.03 11.03 -5.30
N CYS A 110 -2.83 10.61 -5.67
CA CYS A 110 -1.57 11.14 -5.12
C CYS A 110 -0.76 11.86 -6.20
N PHE A 111 -0.22 13.02 -5.85
CA PHE A 111 0.72 13.77 -6.68
C PHE A 111 2.13 13.62 -6.12
N PHE A 112 3.02 13.02 -6.90
CA PHE A 112 4.42 12.83 -6.51
C PHE A 112 5.30 13.88 -7.16
N ASN A 113 6.21 14.46 -6.37
CA ASN A 113 7.37 15.13 -6.96
C ASN A 113 8.24 14.07 -7.66
N ARG A 114 8.56 14.27 -8.94
CA ARG A 114 9.39 13.33 -9.73
C ARG A 114 10.68 12.93 -9.01
N ARG A 115 11.31 13.86 -8.27
CA ARG A 115 12.55 13.65 -7.51
C ARG A 115 12.44 12.53 -6.47
N VAL A 116 11.25 12.24 -5.96
CA VAL A 116 11.02 11.25 -4.90
C VAL A 116 11.43 9.83 -5.34
N PHE A 117 11.36 9.53 -6.64
CA PHE A 117 11.70 8.22 -7.19
C PHE A 117 13.20 8.02 -7.41
N PHE A 118 14.02 9.02 -7.08
CA PHE A 118 15.47 9.00 -7.29
C PHE A 118 16.22 9.03 -5.95
N GLY A 119 15.71 8.31 -4.95
CA GLY A 119 16.30 8.19 -3.61
C GLY A 119 15.79 9.22 -2.60
N GLY A 120 16.35 9.20 -1.40
CA GLY A 120 15.95 10.07 -0.29
C GLY A 120 16.23 11.55 -0.57
N PRO A 121 15.65 12.49 0.21
CA PRO A 121 15.86 13.92 0.02
C PRO A 121 17.34 14.30 0.04
N SER A 122 18.10 13.74 0.98
CA SER A 122 19.55 13.96 1.15
C SER A 122 20.43 12.94 0.42
N SER A 123 19.85 11.96 -0.28
CA SER A 123 20.56 10.84 -0.90
C SER A 123 20.08 10.60 -2.33
N PHE A 124 20.47 11.50 -3.24
CA PHE A 124 20.12 11.39 -4.65
C PHE A 124 20.80 10.19 -5.32
N VAL A 125 20.02 9.43 -6.07
CA VAL A 125 20.50 8.34 -6.92
C VAL A 125 20.29 8.76 -8.37
N PRO A 126 21.37 9.05 -9.13
CA PRO A 126 21.24 9.44 -10.53
C PRO A 126 20.75 8.24 -11.37
N PRO A 127 19.89 8.49 -12.38
CA PRO A 127 19.54 7.45 -13.34
C PRO A 127 20.74 7.08 -14.21
N GLU A 128 20.68 5.87 -14.76
CA GLU A 128 21.65 5.35 -15.72
C GLU A 128 21.71 6.22 -16.99
N ILE A 129 20.56 6.77 -17.39
CA ILE A 129 20.41 7.69 -18.51
C ILE A 129 20.14 9.09 -17.94
N LEU A 130 21.08 10.01 -18.11
CA LEU A 130 21.00 11.38 -17.55
C LEU A 130 19.77 12.17 -18.03
N GLU A 131 19.32 11.90 -19.26
CA GLU A 131 18.12 12.50 -19.83
C GLU A 131 16.83 12.08 -19.10
N LEU A 132 16.86 11.02 -18.29
CA LEU A 132 15.76 10.60 -17.44
C LEU A 132 15.79 11.24 -16.05
N SER A 133 16.73 12.15 -15.78
CA SER A 133 16.81 12.82 -14.50
C SER A 133 15.54 13.64 -14.23
N PRO A 134 15.09 13.73 -12.96
CA PRO A 134 13.79 14.32 -12.63
C PRO A 134 13.65 15.79 -13.01
N GLY A 135 14.78 16.51 -13.13
CA GLY A 135 14.83 17.92 -13.52
C GLY A 135 15.08 18.14 -15.02
N ASN A 136 15.26 17.09 -15.81
CA ASN A 136 15.48 17.24 -17.25
C ASN A 136 14.17 17.68 -17.94
N ILE A 137 14.26 18.77 -18.70
CA ILE A 137 13.17 19.28 -19.54
C ILE A 137 13.54 18.97 -20.98
N VAL A 138 12.68 18.20 -21.65
CA VAL A 138 12.91 17.79 -23.03
C VAL A 138 12.48 18.93 -23.96
N ASN A 139 13.43 19.50 -24.70
CA ASN A 139 13.18 20.55 -25.69
C ASN A 139 12.93 20.01 -27.11
N LYS A 140 12.81 18.69 -27.25
CA LYS A 140 12.57 18.02 -28.54
C LYS A 140 11.09 17.64 -28.68
N PRO A 141 10.53 17.64 -29.90
CA PRO A 141 9.17 17.17 -30.13
C PRO A 141 8.99 15.72 -29.65
N ILE A 142 7.81 15.40 -29.11
CA ILE A 142 7.49 14.08 -28.55
C ILE A 142 7.57 12.99 -29.63
N GLN A 143 7.23 13.34 -30.88
CA GLN A 143 7.32 12.45 -32.04
C GLN A 143 8.73 12.25 -32.60
N SER A 144 9.73 12.98 -32.09
CA SER A 144 11.09 12.86 -32.64
C SER A 144 11.63 11.44 -32.42
N GLN A 145 12.27 10.90 -33.47
CA GLN A 145 12.82 9.53 -33.45
C GLN A 145 13.69 9.22 -32.21
N PRO A 146 14.58 10.11 -31.74
CA PRO A 146 15.35 9.86 -30.54
C PRO A 146 14.50 9.71 -29.27
N ILE A 147 13.41 10.49 -29.14
CA ILE A 147 12.51 10.44 -27.99
C ILE A 147 11.68 9.17 -28.00
N LEU A 148 11.12 8.79 -29.16
CA LEU A 148 10.39 7.53 -29.30
C LEU A 148 11.31 6.32 -29.08
N ALA A 149 12.51 6.31 -29.66
CA ALA A 149 13.48 5.24 -29.44
C ALA A 149 13.87 5.09 -27.97
N MET A 150 14.07 6.22 -27.27
CA MET A 150 14.33 6.20 -25.82
C MET A 150 13.12 5.68 -25.03
N ALA A 151 11.91 6.12 -25.38
CA ALA A 151 10.68 5.67 -24.73
C ALA A 151 10.48 4.16 -24.91
N HIS A 152 10.74 3.63 -26.11
CA HIS A 152 10.73 2.19 -26.37
C HIS A 152 11.79 1.44 -25.55
N ARG A 153 13.01 1.98 -25.46
CA ARG A 153 14.09 1.39 -24.67
C ARG A 153 13.76 1.30 -23.18
N VAL A 154 13.22 2.35 -22.58
CA VAL A 154 12.90 2.36 -21.13
C VAL A 154 11.66 1.53 -20.79
N ALA A 155 10.80 1.26 -21.78
CA ALA A 155 9.60 0.45 -21.63
C ALA A 155 9.85 -1.05 -21.92
N SER A 156 11.07 -1.44 -22.31
CA SER A 156 11.41 -2.84 -22.55
C SER A 156 11.39 -3.65 -21.26
N CYS A 157 11.07 -4.94 -21.36
CA CYS A 157 10.94 -5.80 -20.18
C CYS A 157 12.27 -6.03 -19.44
N ASN A 158 13.40 -5.88 -20.13
CA ASN A 158 14.74 -6.10 -19.60
C ASN A 158 15.43 -4.83 -19.11
N TYR A 159 14.81 -3.65 -19.25
CA TYR A 159 15.43 -2.37 -18.91
C TYR A 159 15.89 -2.33 -17.44
N GLU A 160 15.07 -2.90 -16.56
CA GLU A 160 15.30 -2.86 -15.12
C GLU A 160 16.29 -3.93 -14.62
N ASN A 161 16.74 -4.84 -15.50
CA ASN A 161 17.64 -5.92 -15.13
C ASN A 161 18.98 -5.35 -14.63
N GLN A 162 19.40 -5.80 -13.44
CA GLN A 162 20.64 -5.35 -12.77
C GLN A 162 20.69 -3.83 -12.50
N SER A 163 19.55 -3.14 -12.56
CA SER A 163 19.42 -1.74 -12.25
C SER A 163 19.05 -1.50 -10.78
N LYS A 164 18.98 -0.23 -10.38
CA LYS A 164 18.50 0.17 -9.05
C LYS A 164 16.98 0.38 -8.99
N TRP A 165 16.27 0.24 -10.11
CA TRP A 165 14.81 0.34 -10.16
C TRP A 165 14.16 -0.76 -9.32
N GLY A 166 13.05 -0.44 -8.66
CA GLY A 166 12.38 -1.36 -7.73
C GLY A 166 13.02 -1.44 -6.35
N SER A 167 14.35 -1.37 -6.27
CA SER A 167 15.10 -1.58 -5.02
C SER A 167 15.49 -0.27 -4.33
N LYS A 168 16.12 0.68 -5.06
CA LYS A 168 16.58 1.99 -4.58
C LYS A 168 15.98 3.19 -5.31
N MET A 169 15.39 2.97 -6.48
CA MET A 169 14.67 3.96 -7.28
C MET A 169 13.28 3.48 -7.68
N GLY A 170 12.43 4.41 -8.14
CA GLY A 170 11.09 4.11 -8.63
C GLY A 170 10.11 3.66 -7.54
N PHE A 171 9.04 3.02 -8.00
CA PHE A 171 8.17 2.25 -7.11
C PHE A 171 8.92 1.06 -6.54
N ARG A 172 8.65 0.73 -5.28
CA ARG A 172 9.38 -0.29 -4.52
C ARG A 172 8.80 -1.67 -4.77
N TYR A 173 9.66 -2.63 -5.09
CA TYR A 173 9.27 -4.03 -5.34
C TYR A 173 9.42 -4.89 -4.09
N GLY A 174 8.64 -5.97 -4.02
CA GLY A 174 8.73 -6.98 -2.96
C GLY A 174 7.51 -7.07 -2.05
N SER A 175 6.39 -6.46 -2.43
CA SER A 175 5.10 -6.66 -1.76
C SER A 175 3.96 -6.58 -2.78
N LEU A 176 2.88 -7.32 -2.57
CA LEU A 176 1.63 -7.19 -3.33
C LEU A 176 0.87 -5.87 -3.08
N VAL A 177 1.28 -5.09 -2.08
CA VAL A 177 0.80 -3.72 -1.83
C VAL A 177 1.94 -2.74 -2.07
N GLU A 178 2.35 -2.64 -3.34
CA GLU A 178 3.49 -1.82 -3.75
C GLU A 178 3.26 -0.33 -3.46
N ASP A 179 2.01 0.11 -3.42
CA ASP A 179 1.63 1.46 -3.06
C ASP A 179 1.98 1.79 -1.60
N TYR A 180 1.46 1.00 -0.66
CA TYR A 180 1.74 1.08 0.76
C TYR A 180 3.25 0.97 1.00
N TYR A 181 3.88 -0.03 0.39
CA TYR A 181 5.30 -0.32 0.58
C TYR A 181 6.18 0.80 0.01
N THR A 182 5.85 1.34 -1.16
CA THR A 182 6.56 2.48 -1.75
C THR A 182 6.46 3.70 -0.85
N GLY A 183 5.24 4.08 -0.46
CA GLY A 183 5.02 5.22 0.43
C GLY A 183 5.77 5.07 1.75
N TYR A 184 5.70 3.89 2.38
CA TYR A 184 6.43 3.54 3.60
C TYR A 184 7.94 3.75 3.45
N ARG A 185 8.54 3.14 2.42
CA ARG A 185 9.98 3.21 2.15
C ARG A 185 10.45 4.65 1.90
N LEU A 186 9.70 5.42 1.13
CA LEU A 186 10.02 6.83 0.87
C LEU A 186 10.04 7.65 2.17
N LYS A 187 9.11 7.41 3.08
CA LYS A 187 9.11 8.08 4.38
C LYS A 187 10.25 7.64 5.28
N CYS A 188 10.59 6.35 5.31
CA CYS A 188 11.79 5.86 6.00
C CYS A 188 13.08 6.50 5.43
N GLU A 189 13.07 6.93 4.18
CA GLU A 189 14.18 7.65 3.54
C GLU A 189 14.16 9.17 3.81
N GLY A 190 13.17 9.66 4.57
CA GLY A 190 13.07 11.05 5.02
C GLY A 190 12.06 11.91 4.26
N TRP A 191 11.32 11.36 3.30
CA TRP A 191 10.26 12.10 2.61
C TRP A 191 9.04 12.31 3.49
N ARG A 192 8.30 13.38 3.25
CA ARG A 192 7.01 13.67 3.88
C ARG A 192 5.91 13.69 2.83
N SER A 193 4.69 13.36 3.23
CA SER A 193 3.49 13.56 2.42
C SER A 193 2.55 14.53 3.12
N ILE A 194 1.56 15.04 2.38
CA ILE A 194 0.56 15.98 2.87
C ILE A 194 -0.80 15.41 2.48
N PHE A 195 -1.76 15.47 3.40
CA PHE A 195 -3.15 15.14 3.12
C PHE A 195 -3.95 16.39 2.76
N CYS A 196 -4.78 16.30 1.71
CA CYS A 196 -5.69 17.36 1.31
C CYS A 196 -7.09 16.77 1.16
N HIS A 197 -8.05 17.33 1.90
CA HIS A 197 -9.45 16.91 1.89
C HIS A 197 -10.33 18.10 1.50
N PRO A 198 -10.54 18.34 0.19
CA PRO A 198 -11.42 19.41 -0.28
C PRO A 198 -12.90 19.08 -0.03
N ASP A 199 -13.73 20.10 0.21
CA ASP A 199 -15.18 19.97 0.45
C ASP A 199 -15.90 19.19 -0.67
N ARG A 200 -15.45 19.37 -1.90
CA ARG A 200 -15.87 18.58 -3.06
C ARG A 200 -14.82 17.52 -3.33
N ALA A 201 -15.21 16.25 -3.28
CA ALA A 201 -14.33 15.15 -3.67
C ALA A 201 -13.76 15.40 -5.09
N ALA A 202 -12.44 15.51 -5.15
CA ALA A 202 -11.69 15.79 -6.38
C ALA A 202 -11.51 14.54 -7.25
N PHE A 203 -11.62 13.36 -6.64
CA PHE A 203 -11.49 12.06 -7.30
C PHE A 203 -12.67 11.18 -6.95
N TYR A 204 -13.30 10.61 -7.98
CA TYR A 204 -14.34 9.58 -7.84
C TYR A 204 -13.88 8.31 -8.53
N GLY A 205 -14.25 7.17 -7.95
CA GLY A 205 -14.00 5.86 -8.53
C GLY A 205 -15.13 4.90 -8.19
N ASN A 206 -15.23 3.82 -8.94
CA ASN A 206 -16.19 2.76 -8.66
C ASN A 206 -15.62 1.78 -7.63
N ALA A 207 -16.41 1.47 -6.61
CA ALA A 207 -16.10 0.42 -5.66
C ALA A 207 -16.54 -0.95 -6.21
N PRO A 208 -15.87 -2.06 -5.84
CA PRO A 208 -16.38 -3.39 -6.13
C PRO A 208 -17.80 -3.56 -5.56
N ILE A 209 -18.73 -4.01 -6.40
CA ILE A 209 -20.15 -4.19 -6.03
C ILE A 209 -20.48 -5.63 -5.63
N ASN A 210 -19.58 -6.58 -5.88
CA ASN A 210 -19.77 -7.98 -5.55
C ASN A 210 -18.82 -8.42 -4.42
N LEU A 211 -19.29 -9.38 -3.62
CA LEU A 211 -18.55 -9.86 -2.45
C LEU A 211 -17.23 -10.54 -2.82
N ILE A 212 -17.21 -11.29 -3.92
CA ILE A 212 -16.03 -12.07 -4.34
C ILE A 212 -14.86 -11.14 -4.66
N ASP A 213 -15.10 -10.04 -5.37
CA ASP A 213 -14.07 -9.05 -5.71
C ASP A 213 -13.57 -8.34 -4.47
N VAL A 214 -14.47 -7.99 -3.53
CA VAL A 214 -14.09 -7.40 -2.24
C VAL A 214 -13.19 -8.37 -1.45
N LEU A 215 -13.56 -9.64 -1.35
CA LEU A 215 -12.78 -10.63 -0.61
C LEU A 215 -11.42 -10.92 -1.28
N ASN A 216 -11.39 -11.04 -2.59
CA ASN A 216 -10.14 -11.22 -3.35
C ASN A 216 -9.21 -10.01 -3.20
N GLN A 217 -9.78 -8.80 -3.16
CA GLN A 217 -9.04 -7.58 -2.91
C GLN A 217 -8.46 -7.53 -1.50
N ASN A 218 -9.28 -7.77 -0.48
CA ASN A 218 -8.83 -7.80 0.91
C ASN A 218 -7.81 -8.90 1.17
N LYS A 219 -7.95 -10.06 0.52
CA LYS A 219 -6.96 -11.14 0.59
C LYS A 219 -5.59 -10.69 0.06
N ARG A 220 -5.55 -10.03 -1.10
CA ARG A 220 -4.29 -9.51 -1.66
C ARG A 220 -3.67 -8.45 -0.75
N TRP A 221 -4.48 -7.57 -0.17
CA TRP A 221 -4.01 -6.60 0.81
C TRP A 221 -3.44 -7.26 2.06
N ALA A 222 -4.14 -8.24 2.62
CA ALA A 222 -3.68 -8.99 3.78
C ALA A 222 -2.32 -9.64 3.52
N ILE A 223 -2.16 -10.31 2.38
CA ILE A 223 -0.88 -10.92 1.99
C ILE A 223 0.20 -9.84 1.87
N GLY A 224 -0.03 -8.79 1.09
CA GLY A 224 0.96 -7.75 0.86
C GLY A 224 1.38 -7.00 2.13
N LEU A 225 0.43 -6.65 3.00
CA LEU A 225 0.71 -5.96 4.25
C LEU A 225 1.53 -6.82 5.21
N LEU A 226 1.20 -8.11 5.32
CA LEU A 226 1.98 -9.07 6.11
C LEU A 226 3.38 -9.30 5.51
N GLU A 227 3.52 -9.33 4.18
CA GLU A 227 4.84 -9.37 3.52
C GLU A 227 5.71 -8.19 3.99
N VAL A 228 5.15 -6.98 4.07
CA VAL A 228 5.89 -5.82 4.61
C VAL A 228 6.15 -5.95 6.11
N GLY A 229 5.13 -6.34 6.89
CA GLY A 229 5.22 -6.51 8.35
C GLY A 229 6.30 -7.50 8.76
N PHE A 230 6.45 -8.62 8.05
CA PHE A 230 7.46 -9.64 8.32
C PHE A 230 8.74 -9.50 7.48
N SER A 231 8.87 -8.43 6.69
CA SER A 231 10.09 -8.17 5.93
C SER A 231 11.24 -7.66 6.82
N LYS A 232 12.46 -7.64 6.25
CA LYS A 232 13.62 -6.92 6.85
C LYS A 232 13.37 -5.43 7.09
N TYR A 233 12.32 -4.87 6.51
CA TYR A 233 11.91 -3.47 6.68
C TYR A 233 10.64 -3.37 7.50
N ASN A 234 10.44 -4.26 8.48
CA ASN A 234 9.29 -4.23 9.39
C ASN A 234 9.05 -2.82 9.97
N PRO A 235 7.80 -2.29 9.91
CA PRO A 235 7.43 -1.02 10.51
C PRO A 235 7.74 -0.86 12.02
N ILE A 236 7.66 -1.93 12.81
CA ILE A 236 7.87 -1.88 14.28
C ILE A 236 9.31 -1.55 14.61
N THR A 237 10.28 -2.16 13.93
CA THR A 237 11.70 -1.97 14.21
C THR A 237 12.32 -0.94 13.26
N PHE A 238 12.46 -1.31 11.98
CA PHE A 238 13.06 -0.46 10.96
C PHE A 238 12.28 0.84 10.76
N GLY A 239 10.95 0.76 10.68
CA GLY A 239 10.09 1.93 10.49
C GLY A 239 10.12 2.91 11.66
N SER A 240 9.98 2.41 12.89
CA SER A 240 10.06 3.21 14.10
C SER A 240 11.42 3.87 14.28
N GLN A 241 12.51 3.17 13.92
CA GLN A 241 13.85 3.74 13.95
C GLN A 241 14.02 4.87 12.92
N ALA A 242 13.45 4.71 11.72
CA ALA A 242 13.62 5.67 10.63
C ALA A 242 12.71 6.90 10.73
N MET A 243 11.47 6.73 11.20
CA MET A 243 10.43 7.77 11.18
C MET A 243 9.96 8.21 12.58
N GLY A 244 10.45 7.57 13.63
CA GLY A 244 9.98 7.74 15.00
C GLY A 244 8.86 6.75 15.37
N PRO A 245 8.66 6.50 16.68
CA PRO A 245 7.84 5.40 17.19
C PRO A 245 6.36 5.53 16.82
N LEU A 246 5.78 6.74 16.87
CA LEU A 246 4.36 6.95 16.56
C LEU A 246 4.04 6.65 15.09
N MET A 247 4.90 7.12 14.18
CA MET A 247 4.70 6.87 12.75
C MET A 247 4.99 5.41 12.41
N GLY A 248 6.03 4.81 13.00
CA GLY A 248 6.32 3.38 12.90
C GLY A 248 5.13 2.52 13.34
N LEU A 249 4.49 2.86 14.46
CA LEU A 249 3.28 2.19 14.95
C LEU A 249 2.07 2.39 14.04
N ALA A 250 1.87 3.57 13.46
CA ALA A 250 0.77 3.81 12.50
C ALA A 250 0.91 2.94 11.23
N TYR A 251 2.13 2.79 10.73
CA TYR A 251 2.42 1.83 9.67
C TYR A 251 2.28 0.39 10.15
N ALA A 252 2.78 0.04 11.34
CA ALA A 252 2.64 -1.31 11.90
C ALA A 252 1.17 -1.72 12.04
N TYR A 253 0.30 -0.82 12.51
CA TYR A 253 -1.14 -1.06 12.60
C TYR A 253 -1.72 -1.53 11.26
N SER A 254 -1.33 -0.88 10.16
CA SER A 254 -1.75 -1.26 8.82
C SER A 254 -1.08 -2.57 8.37
N GLY A 255 0.24 -2.70 8.56
CA GLY A 255 1.02 -3.88 8.16
C GLY A 255 0.56 -5.19 8.82
N TYR A 256 0.12 -5.13 10.08
CA TYR A 256 -0.35 -6.30 10.83
C TYR A 256 -1.87 -6.40 10.90
N TRP A 257 -2.61 -5.60 10.13
CA TRP A 257 -4.07 -5.56 10.21
C TRP A 257 -4.71 -6.95 10.05
N ALA A 258 -4.19 -7.79 9.15
CA ALA A 258 -4.71 -9.13 8.92
C ALA A 258 -4.56 -10.09 10.13
N MET A 259 -3.65 -9.80 11.07
CA MET A 259 -3.46 -10.61 12.28
C MET A 259 -4.68 -10.61 13.19
N TRP A 260 -5.58 -9.63 13.08
CA TRP A 260 -6.88 -9.62 13.78
C TRP A 260 -7.74 -10.83 13.45
N SER A 261 -7.53 -11.50 12.30
CA SER A 261 -8.22 -12.75 11.96
C SER A 261 -8.04 -13.83 13.03
N ILE A 262 -6.87 -13.90 13.70
CA ILE A 262 -6.57 -14.91 14.72
C ILE A 262 -7.46 -14.72 15.96
N PRO A 263 -7.39 -13.60 16.72
CA PRO A 263 -8.23 -13.42 17.89
C PRO A 263 -9.72 -13.40 17.54
N ILE A 264 -10.11 -12.90 16.36
CA ILE A 264 -11.51 -12.95 15.91
C ILE A 264 -11.97 -14.39 15.70
N THR A 265 -11.16 -15.23 15.06
CA THR A 265 -11.49 -16.65 14.84
C THR A 265 -11.58 -17.39 16.18
N ILE A 266 -10.60 -17.18 17.05
CA ILE A 266 -10.60 -17.75 18.41
C ILE A 266 -11.88 -17.34 19.14
N TYR A 267 -12.19 -16.06 19.18
CA TYR A 267 -13.39 -15.52 19.82
C TYR A 267 -14.68 -16.06 19.19
N ALA A 268 -14.69 -16.31 17.88
CA ALA A 268 -15.85 -16.79 17.15
C ALA A 268 -16.14 -18.30 17.35
N PHE A 269 -15.18 -19.10 17.81
CA PHE A 269 -15.34 -20.55 17.99
C PHE A 269 -15.25 -21.02 19.45
N ILE A 270 -14.49 -20.32 20.30
CA ILE A 270 -14.35 -20.68 21.72
C ILE A 270 -15.72 -20.79 22.42
N PRO A 271 -16.65 -19.82 22.31
CA PRO A 271 -18.00 -19.89 22.89
C PRO A 271 -18.78 -21.17 22.59
N GLN A 272 -18.77 -21.58 21.32
CA GLN A 272 -19.52 -22.72 20.82
C GLN A 272 -18.87 -24.03 21.26
N LEU A 273 -17.54 -24.11 21.23
CA LEU A 273 -16.82 -25.27 21.74
C LEU A 273 -17.04 -25.45 23.24
N ALA A 274 -17.02 -24.38 24.02
CA ALA A 274 -17.24 -24.49 25.45
C ALA A 274 -18.69 -24.85 25.78
N LEU A 275 -19.67 -24.32 25.03
CA LEU A 275 -21.07 -24.73 25.14
C LEU A 275 -21.26 -26.23 24.86
N LEU A 276 -20.65 -26.75 23.80
CA LEU A 276 -20.73 -28.17 23.44
C LEU A 276 -20.06 -29.09 24.48
N ASN A 277 -18.99 -28.63 25.11
CA ASN A 277 -18.25 -29.41 26.12
C ASN A 277 -18.73 -29.16 27.56
N GLY A 278 -19.75 -28.31 27.76
CA GLY A 278 -20.24 -27.95 29.10
C GLY A 278 -19.22 -27.20 29.96
N VAL A 279 -18.21 -26.57 29.36
CA VAL A 279 -17.15 -25.83 30.05
C VAL A 279 -17.52 -24.35 30.10
N THR A 280 -17.36 -23.70 31.26
CA THR A 280 -17.54 -22.25 31.38
C THR A 280 -16.26 -21.53 30.94
N ILE A 281 -16.33 -20.67 29.91
CA ILE A 281 -15.16 -19.91 29.39
C ILE A 281 -14.77 -18.78 30.33
N PHE A 282 -15.77 -18.12 30.89
CA PHE A 282 -15.56 -17.08 31.87
C PHE A 282 -15.58 -17.75 33.24
N PRO A 283 -14.56 -17.50 34.09
CA PRO A 283 -14.54 -18.06 35.41
C PRO A 283 -15.80 -17.61 36.15
N LYS A 284 -16.41 -18.55 36.86
CA LYS A 284 -17.48 -18.28 37.81
C LYS A 284 -16.89 -17.69 39.10
N ASP A 285 -15.83 -16.89 38.99
CA ASP A 285 -15.02 -16.42 40.13
C ASP A 285 -15.88 -15.79 41.21
N PHE A 286 -16.86 -14.98 40.81
CA PHE A 286 -17.84 -14.42 41.73
C PHE A 286 -18.71 -15.50 42.43
N LEU A 287 -19.20 -16.49 41.69
CA LEU A 287 -20.03 -17.56 42.25
C LEU A 287 -19.20 -18.47 43.16
N ASP A 288 -17.97 -18.82 42.77
CA ASP A 288 -17.06 -19.64 43.55
C ASP A 288 -16.67 -18.93 44.85
N PHE A 289 -16.41 -17.61 44.78
CA PHE A 289 -16.13 -16.78 45.96
C PHE A 289 -17.31 -16.76 46.93
N LEU A 290 -18.55 -16.68 46.42
CA LEU A 290 -19.76 -16.76 47.25
C LEU A 290 -20.00 -18.18 47.79
N LEU A 291 -19.75 -19.23 47.01
CA LEU A 291 -19.94 -20.63 47.40
C LEU A 291 -19.03 -21.06 48.55
N VAL A 292 -17.83 -20.47 48.67
CA VAL A 292 -16.90 -20.69 49.79
C VAL A 292 -17.24 -19.80 51.01
N GLY A 293 -18.36 -19.06 50.96
CA GLY A 293 -18.86 -18.24 52.06
C GLY A 293 -18.39 -16.78 52.03
N GLY A 294 -17.78 -16.33 50.93
CA GLY A 294 -17.42 -14.92 50.74
C GLY A 294 -18.65 -14.04 50.52
N THR A 295 -18.50 -12.73 50.78
CA THR A 295 -19.55 -11.74 50.51
C THR A 295 -19.29 -11.00 49.20
N VAL A 296 -20.34 -10.45 48.59
CA VAL A 296 -20.23 -9.62 47.36
C VAL A 296 -19.26 -8.46 47.55
N GLN A 297 -19.30 -7.83 48.73
CA GLN A 297 -18.41 -6.72 49.07
C GLN A 297 -16.95 -7.14 49.19
N SER A 298 -16.69 -8.31 49.79
CA SER A 298 -15.34 -8.85 49.91
C SER A 298 -14.75 -9.21 48.55
N TRP A 299 -15.53 -9.85 47.67
CA TRP A 299 -15.13 -10.15 46.29
C TRP A 299 -14.82 -8.86 45.51
N TRP A 300 -15.69 -7.86 45.59
CA TRP A 300 -15.49 -6.57 44.92
C TRP A 300 -14.22 -5.87 45.40
N ASN A 301 -13.94 -5.93 46.70
CA ASN A 301 -12.70 -5.39 47.25
C ASN A 301 -11.47 -6.15 46.75
N ASP A 302 -11.53 -7.48 46.62
CA ASP A 302 -10.42 -8.28 46.08
C ASP A 302 -10.14 -7.95 44.60
N GLN A 303 -11.17 -7.82 43.76
CA GLN A 303 -11.02 -7.39 42.36
C GLN A 303 -10.38 -5.99 42.25
N ARG A 304 -10.82 -5.05 43.10
CA ARG A 304 -10.21 -3.71 43.15
C ARG A 304 -8.74 -3.79 43.57
N MET A 305 -8.42 -4.60 44.57
CA MET A 305 -7.03 -4.80 44.99
C MET A 305 -6.20 -5.49 43.92
N TRP A 306 -6.76 -6.42 43.14
CA TRP A 306 -6.08 -7.03 41.99
C TRP A 306 -5.75 -5.99 40.91
N MET A 307 -6.71 -5.12 40.57
CA MET A 307 -6.53 -4.01 39.62
C MET A 307 -5.51 -2.97 40.10
N ILE A 308 -5.34 -2.79 41.42
CA ILE A 308 -4.29 -1.92 41.99
C ILE A 308 -2.93 -2.63 41.94
N ARG A 309 -2.86 -3.91 42.33
CA ARG A 309 -1.61 -4.70 42.39
C ARG A 309 -0.97 -4.90 41.01
N GLY A 310 -1.79 -5.14 39.97
CA GLY A 310 -1.33 -5.38 38.60
C GLY A 310 -0.35 -4.34 38.05
N PRO A 311 -0.75 -3.06 37.90
CA PRO A 311 0.12 -2.00 37.39
C PRO A 311 1.12 -1.48 38.43
N SER A 312 1.03 -1.87 39.70
CA SER A 312 1.95 -1.44 40.76
C SER A 312 2.96 -2.54 41.10
N CYS A 313 2.74 -3.27 42.19
CA CYS A 313 3.72 -4.21 42.73
C CYS A 313 4.03 -5.38 41.79
N TYR A 314 3.08 -5.86 40.98
CA TYR A 314 3.36 -6.93 40.02
C TYR A 314 4.25 -6.45 38.87
N LEU A 315 3.97 -5.26 38.33
CA LEU A 315 4.80 -4.66 37.28
C LEU A 315 6.22 -4.37 37.79
N PHE A 316 6.37 -3.75 38.96
CA PHE A 316 7.68 -3.48 39.54
C PHE A 316 8.44 -4.77 39.88
N GLY A 317 7.75 -5.78 40.43
CA GLY A 317 8.35 -7.09 40.70
C GLY A 317 8.82 -7.81 39.44
N LEU A 318 8.05 -7.74 38.34
CA LEU A 318 8.47 -8.29 37.05
C LEU A 318 9.69 -7.56 36.48
N ILE A 319 9.71 -6.23 36.53
CA ILE A 319 10.85 -5.43 36.08
C ILE A 319 12.10 -5.78 36.90
N GLU A 320 12.00 -5.83 38.23
CA GLU A 320 13.11 -6.18 39.10
C GLU A 320 13.64 -7.59 38.81
N TYR A 321 12.74 -8.56 38.62
CA TYR A 321 13.11 -9.92 38.24
C TYR A 321 13.87 -9.94 36.91
N LEU A 322 13.36 -9.29 35.87
CA LEU A 322 14.01 -9.23 34.56
C LEU A 322 15.39 -8.56 34.62
N LEU A 323 15.53 -7.48 35.40
CA LEU A 323 16.82 -6.81 35.62
C LEU A 323 17.83 -7.70 36.35
N LYS A 324 17.38 -8.50 37.32
CA LYS A 324 18.18 -9.53 38.01
C LYS A 324 18.59 -10.64 37.05
N SER A 325 17.67 -11.16 36.25
CA SER A 325 17.93 -12.25 35.29
C SER A 325 18.94 -11.88 34.21
N ILE A 326 19.10 -10.60 33.87
CA ILE A 326 20.05 -10.10 32.87
C ILE A 326 21.37 -9.61 33.53
N GLY A 327 21.50 -9.75 34.86
CA GLY A 327 22.73 -9.41 35.60
C GLY A 327 22.97 -7.91 35.78
N ILE A 328 21.95 -7.07 35.55
CA ILE A 328 22.05 -5.61 35.64
C ILE A 328 21.89 -5.15 37.10
N SER A 329 21.13 -5.88 37.91
CA SER A 329 20.93 -5.57 39.33
C SER A 329 21.85 -6.41 40.21
N LYS A 330 22.88 -5.80 40.82
CA LYS A 330 23.60 -6.37 41.95
C LYS A 330 22.79 -6.15 43.23
N GLU A 331 22.69 -7.18 44.06
CA GLU A 331 22.04 -7.09 45.37
C GLU A 331 22.65 -5.96 46.19
N ALA A 332 21.80 -5.11 46.76
CA ALA A 332 22.15 -4.43 47.99
C ALA A 332 22.07 -5.50 49.08
N ASP A 333 23.21 -6.10 49.41
CA ASP A 333 23.39 -6.88 50.63
C ASP A 333 22.79 -6.09 51.79
N LYS A 334 21.68 -6.57 52.35
CA LYS A 334 21.21 -6.17 53.67
C LYS A 334 21.48 -7.33 54.60
N SER A 335 22.71 -7.38 55.10
CA SER A 335 22.97 -7.87 56.45
C SER A 335 22.42 -6.83 57.43
N ASN A 336 21.35 -7.21 58.12
CA ASN A 336 21.07 -6.96 59.54
C ASN A 336 19.71 -7.54 59.91
#